data_AF-A0A6L3ETN3-F1
#
_entry.id   AF-A0A6L3ETN3-F1
#
_cell.length_a   1.000
_cell.length_b   1.000
_cell.length_c   1.000
_cell.angle_alpha   90.00
_cell.angle_beta   90.00
_cell.angle_gamma   90.00
#
_symmetry.space_group_name_H-M   'P 1'
#
loop_
_entity.id
_entity.type
_entity.pdbx_description
1 polymer ?
#
loop_
_entity_poly.entity_id
_entity_poly.type
_entity_poly.pdbx_seq_one_letter_code
_entity_poly.pdbx_strand_id
1 'polypeptide(L)'
;ASQLEKLVTNRVLAVEKRDGFRVVKGITTATNSAWHQITTRRIVDYAIYGVRSACNPYIGKLNNERVRGAMKATIDAFLTRMVENESLTSYELDVSATRSQEIAGEAIVTMTVRPTFSIDFIKVTMYLG
;
A
#
# COMPACT_ATOMS: atom_id res chain seq x y z
N ALA A 1 31.42 6.29 4.81
CA ALA A 1 30.23 5.51 5.18
C ALA A 1 30.61 4.41 6.17
N SER A 2 29.88 4.27 7.27
CA SER A 2 30.07 3.15 8.22
C SER A 2 29.71 1.81 7.54
N GLN A 3 30.15 0.67 8.07
CA GLN A 3 29.83 -0.64 7.48
C GLN A 3 28.31 -0.88 7.37
N LEU A 4 27.55 -0.45 8.39
CA LEU A 4 26.09 -0.57 8.41
C LEU A 4 25.43 0.27 7.33
N GLU A 5 25.93 1.49 7.10
CA GLU A 5 25.42 2.37 6.05
C GLU A 5 25.61 1.75 4.65
N LYS A 6 26.74 1.08 4.41
CA LYS A 6 26.98 0.33 3.17
C LYS A 6 25.98 -0.82 2.99
N LEU A 7 25.69 -1.56 4.06
CA LEU A 7 24.73 -2.66 4.04
C LEU A 7 23.30 -2.16 3.73
N VAL A 8 22.86 -1.09 4.40
CA VAL A 8 21.56 -0.46 4.14
C VAL A 8 21.47 0.05 2.70
N THR A 9 22.52 0.71 2.20
CA THR A 9 22.59 1.17 0.81
C THR A 9 22.49 0.01 -0.18
N ASN A 10 23.07 -1.14 0.15
CA ASN A 10 22.98 -2.37 -0.61
C ASN A 10 21.71 -3.20 -0.34
N ARG A 11 20.70 -2.61 0.30
CA ARG A 11 19.38 -3.23 0.54
C ARG A 11 19.44 -4.46 1.45
N VAL A 12 20.39 -4.47 2.38
CA VAL A 12 20.51 -5.49 3.41
C VAL A 12 19.90 -4.96 4.70
N LEU A 13 18.97 -5.73 5.26
CA LEU A 13 18.37 -5.46 6.56
C LEU A 13 19.39 -5.80 7.65
N ALA A 14 20.19 -4.79 8.03
CA ALA A 14 21.22 -4.92 9.05
C ALA A 14 20.62 -4.84 10.46
N VAL A 15 21.18 -5.64 11.36
CA VAL A 15 20.91 -5.58 12.80
C VAL A 15 22.12 -4.95 13.48
N GLU A 16 21.88 -3.99 14.37
CA GLU A 16 22.91 -3.38 15.18
C GLU A 16 22.63 -3.58 16.67
N LYS A 17 23.70 -3.58 17.48
CA LYS A 17 23.61 -3.61 18.94
C LYS A 17 23.73 -2.19 19.48
N ARG A 18 22.59 -1.56 19.76
CA ARG A 18 22.48 -0.24 20.38
C ARG A 18 21.17 -0.18 21.16
N ASP A 19 21.29 -0.06 22.48
CA ASP A 19 20.15 -0.18 23.42
C ASP A 19 19.39 -1.52 23.27
N GLY A 20 20.14 -2.61 23.07
CA GLY A 20 19.64 -3.92 22.68
C GLY A 20 19.98 -4.27 21.23
N PHE A 21 19.30 -5.25 20.64
CA PHE A 21 19.39 -5.54 19.21
C PHE A 21 18.25 -4.86 18.46
N ARG A 22 18.57 -4.10 17.43
CA ARG A 22 17.58 -3.38 16.63
C ARG A 22 17.86 -3.50 15.14
N VAL A 23 16.79 -3.49 14.36
CA VAL A 23 16.87 -3.36 12.90
C VAL A 23 17.19 -1.92 12.57
N VAL A 24 18.24 -1.69 11.75
CA VAL A 24 18.70 -0.34 11.40
C VAL A 24 17.67 0.39 10.55
N LYS A 25 17.09 -0.29 9.55
CA LYS A 25 16.08 0.28 8.64
C LYS A 25 15.23 -0.82 7.99
N GLY A 26 13.93 -0.57 7.89
CA GLY A 26 12.96 -1.49 7.28
C GLY A 26 12.93 -1.41 5.75
N ILE A 27 14.01 -1.82 5.08
CA ILE A 27 14.15 -1.76 3.62
C ILE A 27 13.88 -3.10 2.93
N THR A 28 13.35 -3.05 1.70
CA THR A 28 13.22 -4.22 0.84
C THR A 28 14.44 -4.39 -0.06
N THR A 29 14.54 -5.53 -0.73
CA THR A 29 15.52 -5.79 -1.79
C THR A 29 15.14 -5.17 -3.14
N ALA A 30 14.01 -4.45 -3.23
CA ALA A 30 13.53 -3.88 -4.47
C ALA A 30 14.43 -2.76 -4.99
N THR A 31 14.73 -2.80 -6.30
CA THR A 31 15.54 -1.78 -6.98
C THR A 31 14.72 -0.54 -7.38
N ASN A 32 13.40 -0.69 -7.49
CA ASN A 32 12.46 0.41 -7.74
C ASN A 32 12.27 1.27 -6.47
N SER A 33 12.38 2.59 -6.61
CA SER A 33 12.23 3.56 -5.52
C SER A 33 10.86 3.50 -4.82
N ALA A 34 9.79 3.15 -5.53
CA ALA A 34 8.44 3.09 -4.96
C ALA A 34 8.27 1.98 -3.90
N TRP A 35 9.11 0.93 -3.94
CA TRP A 35 9.00 -0.25 -3.09
C TRP A 35 10.14 -0.37 -2.09
N HIS A 36 10.91 0.70 -1.88
CA HIS A 36 12.13 0.65 -1.07
C HIS A 36 11.86 0.29 0.39
N GLN A 37 10.72 0.70 0.95
CA GLN A 37 10.35 0.47 2.35
C GLN A 37 9.43 -0.75 2.49
N ILE A 38 9.70 -1.58 3.50
CA ILE A 38 8.88 -2.75 3.83
C ILE A 38 7.46 -2.31 4.20
N THR A 39 7.31 -1.19 4.92
CA THR A 39 6.01 -0.64 5.34
C THR A 39 5.11 -0.37 4.13
N THR A 40 5.61 0.39 3.15
CA THR A 40 4.91 0.65 1.88
C THR A 40 4.50 -0.65 1.20
N ARG A 41 5.43 -1.61 1.09
CA ARG A 41 5.15 -2.91 0.46
C ARG A 41 4.01 -3.65 1.16
N ARG A 42 4.07 -3.74 2.49
CA ARG A 42 3.08 -4.48 3.29
C ARG A 42 1.71 -3.81 3.31
N ILE A 43 1.65 -2.48 3.31
CA ILE A 43 0.38 -1.74 3.20
C ILE A 43 -0.32 -2.07 1.88
N VAL A 44 0.42 -2.03 0.76
CA VAL A 44 -0.16 -2.35 -0.54
C VAL A 44 -0.53 -3.82 -0.66
N ASP A 45 0.30 -4.74 -0.16
CA ASP A 45 -0.05 -6.17 -0.13
C ASP A 45 -1.35 -6.43 0.66
N TYR A 46 -1.53 -5.75 1.80
CA TYR A 46 -2.76 -5.82 2.58
C TYR A 46 -3.96 -5.23 1.82
N ALA A 47 -3.78 -4.11 1.13
CA ALA A 47 -4.82 -3.53 0.28
C ALA A 47 -5.25 -4.50 -0.84
N ILE A 48 -4.28 -5.11 -1.54
CA ILE A 48 -4.54 -6.11 -2.60
C ILE A 48 -5.36 -7.28 -2.04
N TYR A 49 -4.96 -7.82 -0.89
CA TYR A 49 -5.67 -8.92 -0.24
C TYR A 49 -7.11 -8.53 0.11
N GLY A 50 -7.31 -7.38 0.74
CA GLY A 50 -8.63 -6.91 1.15
C GLY A 50 -9.55 -6.60 -0.02
N VAL A 51 -9.04 -5.96 -1.07
CA VAL A 51 -9.79 -5.71 -2.32
C VAL A 51 -10.21 -7.04 -2.97
N ARG A 52 -9.30 -8.01 -3.07
CA ARG A 52 -9.63 -9.32 -3.64
C ARG A 52 -10.73 -10.02 -2.83
N SER A 53 -10.63 -9.98 -1.50
CA SER A 53 -11.65 -10.53 -0.61
C SER A 53 -13.00 -9.83 -0.79
N ALA A 54 -13.00 -8.49 -0.91
CA ALA A 54 -14.21 -7.70 -1.14
C ALA A 54 -14.88 -7.99 -2.50
N CYS A 55 -14.10 -8.34 -3.53
CA CYS A 55 -14.62 -8.67 -4.87
C CYS A 55 -15.17 -10.10 -4.99
N ASN A 56 -14.63 -11.07 -4.24
CA ASN A 56 -15.00 -12.49 -4.36
C ASN A 56 -16.53 -12.75 -4.30
N PRO A 57 -17.32 -12.11 -3.41
CA PRO A 57 -18.78 -12.30 -3.36
C PRO A 57 -19.55 -11.80 -4.58
N TYR A 58 -18.90 -11.10 -5.52
CA TYR A 58 -19.51 -10.55 -6.73
C TYR A 58 -19.27 -11.40 -7.97
N ILE A 59 -18.36 -12.39 -7.91
CA ILE A 59 -18.13 -13.34 -8.99
C ILE A 59 -19.42 -14.14 -9.25
N GLY A 60 -19.86 -14.20 -10.51
CA GLY A 60 -21.09 -14.87 -10.91
C GLY A 60 -22.38 -14.07 -10.71
N LYS A 61 -22.30 -12.83 -10.18
CA LYS A 61 -23.46 -11.92 -10.13
C LYS A 61 -23.67 -11.18 -11.45
N LEU A 62 -24.83 -10.54 -11.59
CA LEU A 62 -25.16 -9.72 -12.76
C LEU A 62 -24.13 -8.60 -12.94
N ASN A 63 -23.54 -8.49 -14.13
CA ASN A 63 -22.65 -7.38 -14.47
C ASN A 63 -23.46 -6.17 -14.93
N ASN A 64 -24.12 -5.50 -13.98
CA ASN A 64 -24.85 -4.25 -14.21
C ASN A 64 -24.39 -3.17 -13.24
N GLU A 65 -24.80 -1.93 -13.52
CA GLU A 65 -24.42 -0.76 -12.73
C GLU A 65 -24.75 -0.92 -11.23
N ARG A 66 -25.90 -1.50 -10.89
CA ARG A 66 -26.32 -1.71 -9.50
C ARG A 66 -25.36 -2.62 -8.74
N VAL A 67 -25.00 -3.77 -9.31
CA VAL A 67 -24.08 -4.73 -8.67
C VAL A 67 -22.66 -4.17 -8.62
N ARG A 68 -22.21 -3.48 -9.66
CA ARG A 68 -20.92 -2.77 -9.67
C ARG A 68 -20.87 -1.67 -8.62
N GLY A 69 -21.96 -0.91 -8.43
CA GLY A 69 -22.09 0.10 -7.39
C GLY A 69 -22.01 -0.50 -5.98
N ALA A 70 -22.66 -1.64 -5.75
CA ALA A 70 -22.54 -2.36 -4.48
C ALA A 70 -21.11 -2.88 -4.23
N MET A 71 -20.45 -3.39 -5.27
CA MET A 71 -19.04 -3.79 -5.19
C MET A 71 -18.13 -2.60 -4.86
N LYS A 72 -18.34 -1.46 -5.54
CA LYS A 72 -17.64 -0.21 -5.26
C LYS A 72 -17.79 0.19 -3.79
N ALA A 73 -19.01 0.21 -3.26
CA ALA A 73 -19.27 0.55 -1.86
C ALA A 73 -18.58 -0.41 -0.87
N THR A 74 -18.47 -1.69 -1.21
CA THR A 74 -17.78 -2.69 -0.36
C THR A 74 -16.27 -2.44 -0.31
N ILE A 75 -15.66 -2.16 -1.47
CA ILE A 75 -14.23 -1.83 -1.57
C ILE A 75 -13.96 -0.48 -0.88
N ASP A 76 -14.82 0.51 -1.12
CA ASP A 76 -14.73 1.85 -0.55
C ASP A 76 -14.73 1.83 0.99
N ALA A 77 -15.65 1.07 1.59
CA ALA A 77 -15.69 0.89 3.05
C ALA A 77 -14.41 0.24 3.60
N PHE A 78 -13.78 -0.68 2.85
CA PHE A 78 -12.51 -1.28 3.24
C PHE A 78 -11.34 -0.27 3.16
N LEU A 79 -11.23 0.47 2.07
CA LEU A 79 -10.17 1.47 1.88
C LEU A 79 -10.34 2.66 2.85
N THR A 80 -11.58 3.06 3.17
CA THR A 80 -11.88 4.06 4.19
C THR A 80 -11.31 3.65 5.55
N ARG A 81 -11.52 2.39 5.98
CA ARG A 81 -10.91 1.89 7.23
C ARG A 81 -9.39 1.90 7.19
N MET A 82 -8.77 1.73 6.02
CA MET A 82 -7.31 1.86 5.91
C MET A 82 -6.85 3.31 6.09
N VAL A 83 -7.67 4.30 5.69
CA VAL A 83 -7.40 5.72 5.96
C VAL A 83 -7.60 6.04 7.44
N GLU A 84 -8.69 5.57 8.04
CA GLU A 84 -8.98 5.76 9.48
C GLU A 84 -7.89 5.16 10.38
N ASN A 85 -7.33 4.01 9.98
CA ASN A 85 -6.21 3.37 10.67
C ASN A 85 -4.84 3.92 10.23
N GLU A 86 -4.81 5.07 9.54
CA GLU A 86 -3.60 5.80 9.11
C GLU A 86 -2.63 4.98 8.24
N SER A 87 -3.09 3.85 7.67
CA SER A 87 -2.30 3.05 6.74
C SER A 87 -2.23 3.71 5.36
N LEU A 88 -3.29 4.41 4.97
CA LEU A 88 -3.35 5.25 3.77
C LEU A 88 -3.60 6.70 4.18
N THR A 89 -3.04 7.63 3.40
CA THR A 89 -3.38 9.05 3.48
C THR A 89 -4.64 9.37 2.67
N SER A 90 -4.81 8.72 1.52
CA SER A 90 -5.99 8.83 0.66
C SER A 90 -6.01 7.72 -0.39
N TYR A 91 -7.13 7.60 -1.11
CA TYR A 91 -7.27 6.72 -2.27
C TYR A 91 -8.25 7.30 -3.30
N GLU A 92 -8.20 6.76 -4.52
CA GLU A 92 -9.20 6.94 -5.58
C GLU A 92 -9.70 5.56 -6.01
N LEU A 93 -11.00 5.44 -6.29
CA LEU A 93 -11.63 4.18 -6.66
C LEU A 93 -12.71 4.38 -7.73
N ASP A 94 -12.58 3.62 -8.81
CA ASP A 94 -13.62 3.42 -9.81
C ASP A 94 -13.90 1.95 -10.08
N VAL A 95 -15.18 1.65 -10.36
CA VAL A 95 -15.63 0.33 -10.76
C VAL A 95 -16.56 0.49 -11.95
N SER A 96 -16.12 0.01 -13.12
CA SER A 96 -16.80 0.23 -14.38
C SER A 96 -16.68 -0.98 -15.32
N ALA A 97 -17.51 -0.98 -16.35
CA ALA A 97 -17.42 -1.95 -17.45
C ALA A 97 -17.96 -1.29 -18.72
N THR A 98 -17.24 -1.43 -19.83
CA THR A 98 -17.74 -1.08 -21.16
C THR A 98 -18.68 -2.16 -21.68
N ARG A 99 -19.41 -1.90 -22.77
CA ARG A 99 -20.33 -2.89 -23.33
C ARG A 99 -19.63 -4.18 -23.76
N SER A 100 -18.43 -4.08 -24.34
CA SER A 100 -17.65 -5.26 -24.73
C SER A 100 -17.18 -6.04 -23.50
N GLN A 101 -16.77 -5.36 -22.43
CA GLN A 101 -16.39 -5.96 -21.16
C GLN A 101 -17.58 -6.66 -20.50
N GLU A 102 -18.77 -6.06 -20.52
CA GLU A 102 -19.98 -6.69 -19.99
C GLU A 102 -20.30 -8.01 -20.72
N ILE A 103 -20.18 -8.04 -22.05
CA ILE A 103 -20.37 -9.25 -22.87
C ILE A 103 -19.32 -10.31 -22.54
N ALA A 104 -18.08 -9.90 -22.28
CA ALA A 104 -16.99 -10.78 -21.86
C ALA A 104 -17.10 -11.23 -20.38
N GLY A 105 -18.04 -10.68 -19.61
CA GLY A 105 -18.18 -10.97 -18.18
C GLY A 105 -17.16 -10.25 -17.29
N GLU A 106 -16.53 -9.19 -17.79
CA GLU A 106 -15.50 -8.42 -17.10
C GLU A 106 -16.08 -7.20 -16.37
N ALA A 107 -15.65 -7.00 -15.13
CA ALA A 107 -15.84 -5.75 -14.38
C ALA A 107 -14.46 -5.23 -13.98
N ILE A 108 -14.17 -3.98 -14.30
CA ILE A 108 -12.86 -3.36 -14.09
C ILE A 108 -12.90 -2.54 -12.82
N VAL A 109 -11.96 -2.83 -11.91
CA VAL A 109 -11.72 -2.02 -10.72
C VAL A 109 -10.42 -1.28 -10.93
N THR A 110 -10.48 0.05 -10.95
CA THR A 110 -9.30 0.91 -11.07
C THR A 110 -9.16 1.70 -9.77
N MET A 111 -7.96 1.68 -9.18
CA MET A 111 -7.71 2.39 -7.95
C MET A 111 -6.29 2.95 -7.87
N THR A 112 -6.17 4.07 -7.16
CA THR A 112 -4.91 4.67 -6.77
C THR A 112 -4.88 4.73 -5.26
N VAL A 113 -3.87 4.14 -4.62
CA VAL A 113 -3.69 4.19 -3.15
C VAL A 113 -2.46 5.00 -2.79
N ARG A 114 -2.52 5.76 -1.69
CA ARG A 114 -1.40 6.60 -1.22
C ARG A 114 -1.00 6.19 0.21
N PRO A 115 -0.03 5.27 0.37
CA PRO A 115 0.41 4.80 1.68
C PRO A 115 1.05 5.88 2.54
N THR A 116 0.95 5.73 3.86
CA THR A 116 1.69 6.55 4.82
C THR A 116 3.16 6.13 4.87
N PHE A 117 4.08 7.10 5.02
CA PHE A 117 5.52 6.85 5.05
C PHE A 117 6.10 7.02 6.46
N SER A 118 7.12 6.22 6.78
CA SER A 118 7.87 6.31 8.03
C SER A 118 8.92 7.42 8.00
N ILE A 119 9.22 7.99 9.17
CA ILE A 119 10.33 8.90 9.35
C ILE A 119 11.63 8.07 9.40
N ASP A 120 12.53 8.30 8.45
CA ASP A 120 13.82 7.59 8.39
C ASP A 120 14.96 8.32 9.12
N PHE A 121 14.94 9.66 9.14
CA PHE A 121 15.94 10.48 9.82
C PHE A 121 15.34 11.81 10.25
N ILE A 122 15.90 12.38 11.31
CA ILE A 122 15.51 13.69 11.84
C ILE A 122 16.72 14.62 11.69
N LYS A 123 16.53 15.76 11.03
CA LYS A 123 17.54 16.83 10.93
C LYS A 123 17.16 17.94 11.89
N VAL A 124 18.07 18.27 12.81
CA VAL A 124 17.89 19.36 13.77
C VAL A 124 18.98 20.39 13.53
N THR A 125 18.60 21.66 13.41
CA THR A 125 19.53 22.80 13.33
C THR A 125 19.29 23.69 14.55
N MET A 126 20.36 24.01 15.27
CA MET A 126 20.32 24.80 16.49
C MET A 126 21.33 25.95 16.39
N TYR A 127 20.90 27.14 16.79
CA TYR A 127 21.74 28.34 16.88
C TYR A 127 21.85 28.77 18.34
N LEU A 128 23.05 29.14 18.77
CA LEU A 128 23.29 29.74 20.07
C LEU A 128 23.18 31.27 19.92
N GLY A 129 22.46 31.92 20.84
CA GLY A 129 22.45 33.38 20.96
C GLY A 129 23.69 33.90 21.66
#